data_AF-A0A8D8AW61-F1
#
_entry.id   AF-A0A8D8AW61-F1
#
_cell.length_a   1.000
_cell.length_b   1.000
_cell.length_c   1.000
_cell.angle_alpha   90.00
_cell.angle_beta   90.00
_cell.angle_gamma   90.00
#
_symmetry.space_group_name_H-M   'P 1'
#
loop_
_entity.id
_entity.type
_entity.pdbx_description
1 polymer ?
#
loop_
_entity_poly.entity_id
_entity_poly.type
_entity_poly.pdbx_seq_one_letter_code
_entity_poly.pdbx_strand_id
1 'polypeptide(L)'
;MLEGLAKMLRRFGIDAVTIPAGEQADRCVFIAHNEKRYVLTRGNNYQKFADNLPSGHCYKVGNDQVDDQLLEVLAYFKIVIRQENIFSRCQLCNCGRFLQATPDQVYYLKHRTQMPPALRDEQRKPTERDGRLQLDRSWVLERLEERHLSGGKTESGVRIDVAYVNDSVLANVDVLYVCSGCGKCYWDGSHLDNILAGKLEDLLTLKYD
;
A
#
# COMPACT_ATOMS: atom_id res chain seq x y z
N MET A 1 -1.55 5.23 -19.01
CA MET A 1 -1.34 3.97 -18.27
C MET A 1 -1.83 4.17 -16.84
N LEU A 2 -2.55 3.22 -16.24
CA LEU A 2 -3.22 3.40 -14.92
C LEU A 2 -2.55 2.71 -13.74
N GLU A 3 -1.41 2.04 -13.95
CA GLU A 3 -0.68 1.33 -12.89
C GLU A 3 -0.21 2.27 -11.77
N GLY A 4 0.20 3.49 -12.14
CA GLY A 4 0.54 4.55 -11.18
C GLY A 4 -0.66 4.95 -10.32
N LEU A 5 -1.82 5.15 -10.95
CA LEU A 5 -3.07 5.47 -10.25
C LEU A 5 -3.47 4.36 -9.27
N ALA A 6 -3.38 3.09 -9.67
CA ALA A 6 -3.73 1.99 -8.77
C ALA A 6 -2.83 1.94 -7.53
N LYS A 7 -1.51 2.17 -7.69
CA LYS A 7 -0.59 2.30 -6.54
C LYS A 7 -0.98 3.48 -5.66
N MET A 8 -1.38 4.60 -6.25
CA MET A 8 -1.80 5.80 -5.53
C MET A 8 -3.10 5.58 -4.74
N LEU A 9 -4.13 4.98 -5.35
CA LEU A 9 -5.38 4.61 -4.66
C LEU A 9 -5.12 3.72 -3.44
N ARG A 10 -4.25 2.71 -3.58
CA ARG A 10 -3.86 1.81 -2.48
C ARG A 10 -3.15 2.55 -1.33
N ARG A 11 -2.45 3.66 -1.61
CA ARG A 11 -1.83 4.49 -0.54
C ARG A 11 -2.86 5.08 0.40
N PHE A 12 -4.07 5.34 -0.08
CA PHE A 12 -5.18 5.85 0.72
C PHE A 12 -6.18 4.75 1.11
N GLY A 13 -5.74 3.49 1.08
CA GLY A 13 -6.52 2.33 1.55
C GLY A 13 -7.61 1.85 0.59
N ILE A 14 -7.71 2.43 -0.60
CA ILE A 14 -8.70 2.05 -1.61
C ILE A 14 -8.32 0.71 -2.24
N ASP A 15 -9.29 -0.21 -2.31
CA ASP A 15 -9.14 -1.53 -2.91
C ASP A 15 -9.04 -1.42 -4.44
N ALA A 16 -7.82 -1.40 -4.96
CA ALA A 16 -7.57 -1.28 -6.40
C ALA A 16 -6.78 -2.47 -6.91
N VAL A 17 -7.35 -3.28 -7.80
CA VAL A 17 -6.65 -4.39 -8.48
C VAL A 17 -6.26 -3.95 -9.88
N THR A 18 -5.03 -4.30 -10.27
CA THR A 18 -4.51 -4.06 -11.63
C THR A 18 -4.53 -5.37 -12.39
N ILE A 19 -5.10 -5.35 -13.60
CA ILE A 19 -5.03 -6.49 -14.52
C ILE A 19 -3.74 -6.34 -15.35
N PRO A 20 -2.79 -7.30 -15.28
CA PRO A 20 -1.55 -7.23 -16.04
C PRO A 20 -1.75 -7.07 -17.54
N ALA A 21 -0.84 -6.36 -18.20
CA ALA A 21 -0.83 -6.24 -19.65
C ALA A 21 -0.70 -7.64 -20.28
N GLY A 22 -1.61 -7.98 -21.20
CA GLY A 22 -1.67 -9.28 -21.86
C GLY A 22 -2.72 -10.24 -21.31
N GLU A 23 -3.33 -9.94 -20.14
CA GLU A 23 -4.54 -10.63 -19.72
C GLU A 23 -5.77 -10.11 -20.48
N GLN A 24 -6.72 -11.01 -20.79
CA GLN A 24 -7.87 -10.69 -21.63
C GLN A 24 -8.85 -9.74 -20.90
N ALA A 25 -9.47 -8.83 -21.65
CA ALA A 25 -10.47 -7.89 -21.16
C ALA A 25 -11.60 -8.59 -20.37
N ASP A 26 -11.94 -9.82 -20.79
CA ASP A 26 -12.92 -10.69 -20.15
C ASP A 26 -12.62 -10.96 -18.68
N ARG A 27 -11.35 -11.08 -18.29
CA ARG A 27 -10.97 -11.28 -16.89
C ARG A 27 -11.23 -10.03 -16.04
N CYS A 28 -11.04 -8.84 -16.61
CA CYS A 28 -11.36 -7.59 -15.93
C CYS A 28 -12.87 -7.49 -15.67
N VAL A 29 -13.69 -7.79 -16.67
CA VAL A 29 -15.15 -7.82 -16.55
C VAL A 29 -15.60 -8.89 -15.54
N PHE A 30 -15.04 -10.09 -15.61
CA PHE A 30 -15.35 -11.19 -14.70
C PHE A 30 -15.08 -10.82 -13.23
N ILE A 31 -13.90 -10.24 -12.95
CA ILE A 31 -13.54 -9.76 -11.61
C ILE A 31 -14.48 -8.63 -11.18
N ALA A 32 -14.76 -7.67 -12.06
CA ALA A 32 -15.65 -6.56 -11.76
C ALA A 32 -17.06 -7.02 -11.40
N HIS A 33 -17.61 -7.98 -12.12
CA HIS A 33 -18.92 -8.56 -11.84
C HIS A 33 -18.94 -9.31 -10.50
N ASN A 34 -18.01 -10.25 -10.31
CA ASN A 34 -18.03 -11.16 -9.15
C ASN A 34 -17.68 -10.47 -7.85
N GLU A 35 -16.76 -9.50 -7.89
CA GLU A 35 -16.32 -8.76 -6.71
C GLU A 35 -17.04 -7.41 -6.57
N LYS A 36 -18.02 -7.12 -7.44
CA LYS A 36 -18.79 -5.87 -7.45
C LYS A 36 -17.88 -4.63 -7.49
N ARG A 37 -16.88 -4.65 -8.37
CA ARG A 37 -15.90 -3.58 -8.54
C ARG A 37 -16.26 -2.65 -9.69
N TYR A 38 -15.78 -1.42 -9.58
CA TYR A 38 -15.74 -0.45 -10.66
C TYR A 38 -14.48 -0.65 -11.51
N VAL A 39 -14.62 -0.48 -12.82
CA VAL A 39 -13.50 -0.51 -13.77
C VAL A 39 -13.04 0.90 -14.09
N LEU A 40 -11.76 1.18 -13.84
CA LEU A 40 -11.10 2.38 -14.34
C LEU A 40 -10.34 2.04 -15.62
N THR A 41 -10.55 2.83 -16.67
CA THR A 41 -9.90 2.61 -17.96
C THR A 41 -9.49 3.93 -18.61
N ARG A 42 -8.57 3.89 -19.58
CA ARG A 42 -8.15 5.07 -20.36
C ARG A 42 -8.11 4.75 -21.84
N GLY A 43 -8.16 5.81 -22.65
CA GLY A 43 -8.12 5.72 -24.10
C GLY A 43 -9.36 5.03 -24.68
N ASN A 44 -9.16 4.21 -25.71
CA ASN A 44 -10.24 3.64 -26.52
C ASN A 44 -10.82 2.34 -25.96
N ASN A 45 -10.37 1.89 -24.79
CA ASN A 45 -10.85 0.65 -24.17
C ASN A 45 -12.15 0.84 -23.37
N TYR A 46 -12.66 2.06 -23.22
CA TYR A 46 -13.87 2.32 -22.44
C TYR A 46 -15.08 1.51 -22.91
N GLN A 47 -15.42 1.58 -24.21
CA GLN A 47 -16.61 0.92 -24.74
C GLN A 47 -16.55 -0.60 -24.52
N LYS A 48 -15.36 -1.20 -24.72
CA LYS A 48 -15.14 -2.63 -24.53
C LYS A 48 -15.54 -3.12 -23.13
N PHE A 49 -15.28 -2.32 -22.10
CA PHE A 49 -15.67 -2.65 -20.73
C PHE A 49 -17.11 -2.24 -20.42
N ALA A 50 -17.52 -1.04 -20.83
CA ALA A 50 -18.83 -0.49 -20.54
C ALA A 50 -19.98 -1.34 -21.12
N ASP A 51 -19.80 -1.96 -22.29
CA ASP A 51 -20.80 -2.83 -22.91
C ASP A 51 -21.09 -4.11 -22.10
N ASN A 52 -20.14 -4.52 -21.26
CA ASN A 52 -20.21 -5.78 -20.49
C ASN A 52 -20.41 -5.54 -18.99
N LEU A 53 -20.58 -4.28 -18.57
CA LEU A 53 -20.70 -3.89 -17.17
C LEU A 53 -22.00 -3.13 -16.94
N PRO A 54 -22.55 -3.16 -15.70
CA PRO A 54 -23.71 -2.35 -15.39
C PRO A 54 -23.43 -0.86 -15.61
N SER A 55 -24.47 -0.10 -15.95
CA SER A 55 -24.35 1.35 -16.15
C SER A 55 -23.67 2.01 -14.93
N GLY A 56 -22.70 2.89 -15.20
CA GLY A 56 -21.90 3.56 -14.18
C GLY A 56 -20.78 2.73 -13.53
N HIS A 57 -20.59 1.45 -13.88
CA HIS A 57 -19.53 0.60 -13.30
C HIS A 57 -18.21 0.65 -14.08
N CYS A 58 -18.13 1.46 -15.12
CA CYS A 58 -16.91 1.72 -15.87
C CYS A 58 -16.70 3.24 -15.96
N TYR A 59 -15.49 3.71 -15.65
CA TYR A 59 -15.13 5.11 -15.71
C TYR A 59 -13.89 5.32 -16.60
N LYS A 60 -14.00 6.27 -17.53
CA LYS A 60 -12.91 6.66 -18.43
C LYS A 60 -12.12 7.80 -17.80
N VAL A 61 -10.94 7.49 -17.28
CA VAL A 61 -10.06 8.48 -16.68
C VAL A 61 -9.47 9.40 -17.76
N GLY A 62 -9.72 10.70 -17.64
CA GLY A 62 -9.32 11.73 -18.58
C GLY A 62 -7.87 12.17 -18.41
N ASN A 63 -7.46 12.47 -17.17
CA ASN A 63 -6.17 13.11 -16.88
C ASN A 63 -4.96 12.22 -17.15
N ASP A 64 -3.83 12.82 -17.53
CA ASP A 64 -2.58 12.10 -17.79
C ASP A 64 -1.66 11.94 -16.58
N GLN A 65 -1.61 12.95 -15.72
CA GLN A 65 -0.77 12.92 -14.53
C GLN A 65 -1.45 12.13 -13.42
N VAL A 66 -0.67 11.30 -12.71
CA VAL A 66 -1.20 10.37 -11.69
C VAL A 66 -1.93 11.09 -10.56
N ASP A 67 -1.43 12.26 -10.16
CA ASP A 67 -2.03 13.05 -9.08
C ASP A 67 -3.39 13.63 -9.52
N ASP A 68 -3.49 14.13 -10.75
CA ASP A 68 -4.75 14.64 -11.30
C ASP A 68 -5.75 13.50 -11.56
N GLN A 69 -5.27 12.33 -11.98
CA GLN A 69 -6.09 11.11 -12.09
C GLN A 69 -6.67 10.69 -10.74
N LEU A 70 -5.89 10.80 -9.65
CA LEU A 70 -6.38 10.51 -8.31
C LEU A 70 -7.51 11.47 -7.94
N LEU A 71 -7.28 12.78 -8.04
CA LEU A 71 -8.28 13.80 -7.70
C LEU A 71 -9.56 13.64 -8.52
N GLU A 72 -9.43 13.38 -9.83
CA GLU A 72 -10.54 13.09 -10.73
C GLU A 72 -11.38 11.90 -10.24
N VAL A 73 -10.73 10.77 -9.92
CA VAL A 73 -11.42 9.54 -9.48
C VAL A 73 -12.06 9.73 -8.11
N LEU A 74 -11.37 10.36 -7.16
CA LEU A 74 -11.95 10.64 -5.84
C LEU A 74 -13.18 11.54 -5.97
N ALA A 75 -13.11 12.58 -6.79
CA ALA A 75 -14.23 13.49 -7.03
C ALA A 75 -15.41 12.81 -7.72
N TYR A 76 -15.15 12.04 -8.77
CA TYR A 76 -16.20 11.35 -9.52
C TYR A 76 -16.97 10.34 -8.66
N PHE A 77 -16.25 9.52 -7.88
CA PHE A 77 -16.86 8.52 -7.00
C PHE A 77 -17.22 9.05 -5.62
N LYS A 78 -17.01 10.34 -5.36
CA LYS A 78 -17.24 10.99 -4.06
C LYS A 78 -16.57 10.26 -2.88
N ILE A 79 -15.33 9.81 -3.08
CA ILE A 79 -14.59 9.02 -2.09
C ILE A 79 -13.93 9.95 -1.08
N VAL A 80 -14.40 9.91 0.17
CA VAL A 80 -13.77 10.62 1.29
C VAL A 80 -12.60 9.81 1.82
N ILE A 81 -11.40 10.40 1.80
CA ILE A 81 -10.21 9.80 2.42
C ILE A 81 -10.26 10.01 3.92
N ARG A 82 -9.96 8.94 4.66
CA ARG A 82 -9.89 8.97 6.12
C ARG A 82 -8.48 8.63 6.57
N GLN A 83 -8.06 9.22 7.67
CA GLN A 83 -6.69 9.09 8.17
C GLN A 83 -6.34 7.62 8.48
N GLU A 84 -7.30 6.87 9.04
CA GLU A 84 -7.17 5.44 9.32
C GLU A 84 -6.94 4.56 8.08
N ASN A 85 -7.27 5.04 6.87
CA ASN A 85 -7.09 4.28 5.64
C ASN A 85 -5.70 4.49 5.01
N ILE A 86 -4.93 5.46 5.47
CA ILE A 86 -3.62 5.76 4.90
C ILE A 86 -2.67 4.59 5.16
N PHE A 87 -2.12 4.05 4.07
CA PHE A 87 -1.24 2.89 4.04
C PHE A 87 -1.82 1.62 4.67
N SER A 88 -3.14 1.51 4.79
CA SER A 88 -3.81 0.28 5.24
C SER A 88 -3.79 -0.84 4.20
N ARG A 89 -3.29 -0.56 2.98
CA ARG A 89 -3.10 -1.55 1.91
C ARG A 89 -1.71 -1.54 1.31
N CYS A 90 -1.27 -2.71 0.88
CA CYS A 90 -0.01 -2.88 0.18
C CYS A 90 -0.10 -2.20 -1.20
N GLN A 91 0.76 -1.22 -1.44
CA GLN A 91 0.81 -0.48 -2.71
C GLN A 91 1.13 -1.39 -3.90
N LEU A 92 1.82 -2.52 -3.67
CA LEU A 92 2.21 -3.45 -4.73
C LEU A 92 1.12 -4.47 -5.08
N CYS A 93 0.53 -5.14 -4.09
CA CYS A 93 -0.38 -6.25 -4.32
C CYS A 93 -1.81 -6.05 -3.79
N ASN A 94 -2.14 -4.85 -3.27
CA ASN A 94 -3.47 -4.49 -2.75
C ASN A 94 -3.90 -5.22 -1.45
N CYS A 95 -3.05 -6.11 -0.89
CA CYS A 95 -3.33 -6.83 0.35
C CYS A 95 -3.49 -5.86 1.54
N GLY A 96 -4.52 -6.08 2.37
CA GLY A 96 -4.78 -5.32 3.61
C GLY A 96 -4.38 -6.05 4.89
N ARG A 97 -3.53 -7.09 4.81
CA ARG A 97 -3.04 -7.85 5.97
C ARG A 97 -1.54 -7.76 6.09
N PHE A 98 -1.05 -7.44 7.28
CA PHE A 98 0.36 -7.21 7.55
C PHE A 98 0.81 -7.93 8.83
N LEU A 99 2.09 -8.29 8.86
CA LEU A 99 2.77 -8.76 10.07
C LEU A 99 3.60 -7.60 10.64
N GLN A 100 3.40 -7.27 11.91
CA GLN A 100 4.21 -6.34 12.67
C GLN A 100 5.52 -7.04 13.04
N ALA A 101 6.65 -6.47 12.61
CA ALA A 101 7.98 -6.98 12.86
C ALA A 101 8.83 -5.95 13.59
N THR A 102 9.70 -6.43 14.47
CA THR A 102 10.77 -5.61 15.06
C THR A 102 11.97 -5.53 14.10
N PRO A 103 12.82 -4.50 14.19
CA PRO A 103 14.05 -4.44 13.42
C PRO A 103 14.97 -5.64 13.62
N ASP A 104 15.05 -6.16 14.85
CA ASP A 104 15.84 -7.35 15.20
C ASP A 104 15.36 -8.60 14.44
N GLN A 105 14.04 -8.78 14.30
CA GLN A 105 13.47 -9.86 13.50
C GLN A 105 13.78 -9.71 12.01
N VAL A 106 13.70 -8.49 11.47
CA VAL A 106 14.03 -8.22 10.06
C VAL A 106 15.53 -8.38 9.81
N TYR A 107 16.36 -7.95 10.75
CA TYR A 107 17.81 -8.15 10.74
C TYR A 107 18.13 -9.65 10.70
N TYR A 108 17.51 -10.44 11.58
CA TYR A 108 17.68 -11.89 11.60
C TYR A 108 17.23 -12.54 10.29
N LEU A 109 16.09 -12.14 9.72
CA LEU A 109 15.64 -12.65 8.41
C LEU A 109 16.64 -12.39 7.29
N LYS A 110 17.34 -11.24 7.38
CA LYS A 110 18.31 -10.80 6.36
C LYS A 110 19.68 -11.45 6.53
N HIS A 111 20.22 -11.43 7.74
CA HIS A 111 21.62 -11.79 8.03
C HIS A 111 21.78 -13.16 8.69
N ARG A 112 20.68 -13.75 9.19
CA ARG A 112 20.66 -15.01 9.96
C ARG A 112 21.51 -14.98 11.23
N THR A 113 21.62 -13.78 11.82
CA THR A 113 22.33 -13.50 13.07
C THR A 113 21.53 -12.51 13.92
N GLN A 114 21.88 -12.38 15.20
CA GLN A 114 21.28 -11.36 16.06
C GLN A 114 21.78 -9.96 15.67
N MET A 115 20.89 -8.96 15.78
CA MET A 115 21.25 -7.57 15.52
C MET A 115 22.25 -7.09 16.57
N PRO A 116 23.43 -6.56 16.16
CA PRO A 116 24.39 -6.02 17.12
C PRO A 116 23.80 -4.81 17.86
N PRO A 117 23.93 -4.72 19.20
CA PRO A 117 23.42 -3.57 19.97
C PRO A 117 23.94 -2.22 19.45
N ALA A 118 25.23 -2.16 19.08
CA ALA A 118 25.88 -0.95 18.57
C ALA A 118 25.21 -0.37 17.31
N LEU A 119 24.56 -1.20 16.49
CA LEU A 119 23.91 -0.75 15.26
C LEU A 119 22.80 0.28 15.55
N ARG A 120 22.05 0.11 16.64
CA ARG A 120 21.05 1.10 17.06
C ARG A 120 21.71 2.28 17.76
N ASP A 121 22.63 2.05 18.68
CA ASP A 121 23.18 3.11 19.53
C ASP A 121 24.01 4.14 18.73
N GLU A 122 24.76 3.69 17.71
CA GLU A 122 25.65 4.57 16.93
C GLU A 122 24.92 5.29 15.78
N GLN A 123 23.87 4.70 15.23
CA GLN A 123 23.21 5.20 14.00
C GLN A 123 21.82 5.77 14.22
N ARG A 124 21.25 5.62 15.42
CA ARG A 124 19.93 6.17 15.73
C ARG A 124 20.03 7.69 15.79
N LYS A 125 19.44 8.33 14.79
CA LYS A 125 19.26 9.76 14.80
C LYS A 125 18.30 10.14 15.93
N PRO A 126 18.51 11.27 16.63
CA PRO A 126 17.48 11.86 17.46
C PRO A 126 16.28 12.10 16.55
N THR A 127 15.28 11.24 16.68
CA THR A 127 14.05 11.35 15.92
C THR A 127 13.13 12.17 16.81
N GLU A 128 12.58 13.26 16.26
CA GLU A 128 11.43 13.96 16.84
C GLU A 128 10.25 12.97 16.86
N ARG A 129 10.26 12.02 17.80
CA ARG A 129 9.24 10.97 17.94
C ARG A 129 7.97 11.51 18.59
N ASP A 130 8.08 12.61 19.32
CA ASP A 130 6.96 13.22 20.03
C ASP A 130 5.92 13.89 19.11
N GLY A 131 6.22 14.04 17.82
CA GLY A 131 5.30 14.67 16.84
C GLY A 131 4.78 13.76 15.73
N ARG A 132 5.19 12.49 15.66
CA ARG A 132 4.77 11.61 14.54
C ARG A 132 3.31 11.21 14.71
N LEU A 133 2.55 11.38 13.63
CA LEU A 133 1.14 11.01 13.57
C LEU A 133 1.01 9.50 13.80
N GLN A 134 0.47 9.10 14.96
CA GLN A 134 0.10 7.71 15.18
C GLN A 134 -1.17 7.42 14.37
N LEU A 135 -0.99 6.66 13.29
CA LEU A 135 -2.10 6.21 12.47
C LEU A 135 -2.68 4.93 13.06
N ASP A 136 -3.89 5.01 13.62
CA ASP A 136 -4.69 3.82 13.91
C ASP A 136 -5.27 3.30 12.59
N ARG A 137 -4.49 2.44 11.91
CA ARG A 137 -4.80 2.01 10.55
C ARG A 137 -5.83 0.89 10.54
N SER A 138 -6.77 0.96 9.60
CA SER A 138 -7.86 -0.02 9.39
C SER A 138 -7.41 -1.38 8.83
N TRP A 139 -6.11 -1.64 8.74
CA TRP A 139 -5.56 -2.91 8.26
C TRP A 139 -5.73 -4.05 9.27
N VAL A 140 -5.56 -5.29 8.81
CA VAL A 140 -5.40 -6.44 9.72
C VAL A 140 -3.93 -6.57 10.05
N LEU A 141 -3.59 -6.39 11.33
CA LEU A 141 -2.22 -6.45 11.83
C LEU A 141 -2.04 -7.61 12.79
N GLU A 142 -1.18 -8.55 12.42
CA GLU A 142 -0.77 -9.69 13.23
C GLU A 142 0.70 -9.53 13.64
N ARG A 143 1.20 -10.30 14.60
CA ARG A 143 2.63 -10.25 14.98
C ARG A 143 3.46 -11.18 14.10
N LEU A 144 4.66 -10.76 13.74
CA LEU A 144 5.65 -11.65 13.17
C LEU A 144 6.19 -12.56 14.28
N GLU A 145 5.84 -13.84 14.19
CA GLU A 145 6.25 -14.90 15.12
C GLU A 145 7.41 -15.80 14.62
N GLU A 146 7.92 -16.67 15.48
CA GLU A 146 9.05 -17.59 15.23
C GLU A 146 8.87 -18.48 13.98
N ARG A 147 7.62 -18.91 13.69
CA ARG A 147 7.30 -19.69 12.49
C ARG A 147 7.64 -18.95 11.19
N HIS A 148 7.52 -17.62 11.20
CA HIS A 148 7.90 -16.78 10.06
C HIS A 148 9.41 -16.62 9.95
N LEU A 149 10.12 -16.53 11.07
CA LEU A 149 11.58 -16.36 11.12
C LEU A 149 12.31 -17.58 10.58
N SER A 150 11.93 -18.75 11.10
CA SER A 150 12.46 -20.06 10.70
C SER A 150 12.20 -20.35 9.22
N GLY A 151 10.97 -20.13 8.74
CA GLY A 151 10.61 -20.36 7.34
C GLY A 151 11.02 -19.24 6.36
N GLY A 152 11.24 -18.02 6.85
CA GLY A 152 11.43 -16.82 6.03
C GLY A 152 10.24 -16.49 5.14
N LYS A 153 9.03 -16.87 5.55
CA LYS A 153 7.79 -16.80 4.76
C LYS A 153 6.63 -16.26 5.59
N THR A 154 5.66 -15.65 4.93
CA THR A 154 4.37 -15.25 5.51
C THR A 154 3.42 -16.45 5.63
N GLU A 155 2.27 -16.26 6.29
CA GLU A 155 1.20 -17.27 6.39
C GLU A 155 0.68 -17.76 5.03
N SER A 156 0.79 -16.94 3.97
CA SER A 156 0.41 -17.32 2.61
C SER A 156 1.50 -18.11 1.88
N GLY A 157 2.61 -18.43 2.54
CA GLY A 157 3.75 -19.15 1.96
C GLY A 157 4.67 -18.29 1.09
N VAL A 158 4.44 -16.97 1.03
CA VAL A 158 5.26 -16.03 0.25
C VAL A 158 6.52 -15.67 1.02
N ARG A 159 7.67 -15.60 0.35
CA ARG A 159 8.95 -15.22 0.96
C ARG A 159 8.90 -13.76 1.44
N ILE A 160 9.36 -13.52 2.66
CA ILE A 160 9.52 -12.16 3.19
C ILE A 160 10.72 -11.50 2.50
N ASP A 161 10.49 -10.39 1.81
CA ASP A 161 11.51 -9.67 1.07
C ASP A 161 12.15 -8.60 1.95
N VAL A 162 13.32 -8.96 2.50
CA VAL A 162 14.15 -8.10 3.36
C VAL A 162 15.40 -7.59 2.65
N ALA A 163 15.66 -8.00 1.40
CA ALA A 163 16.92 -7.75 0.72
C ALA A 163 17.20 -6.25 0.53
N TYR A 164 16.15 -5.48 0.23
CA TYR A 164 16.23 -4.03 0.02
C TYR A 164 16.19 -3.22 1.32
N VAL A 165 15.93 -3.85 2.48
CA VAL A 165 15.83 -3.13 3.76
C VAL A 165 17.24 -2.84 4.24
N ASN A 166 17.65 -1.57 4.21
CA ASN A 166 18.99 -1.16 4.64
C ASN A 166 19.12 -1.20 6.18
N ASP A 167 20.30 -1.54 6.69
CA ASP A 167 20.55 -1.66 8.13
C ASP A 167 20.39 -0.32 8.87
N SER A 168 20.62 0.81 8.19
CA SER A 168 20.31 2.15 8.72
C SER A 168 18.81 2.37 8.94
N VAL A 169 17.93 1.74 8.16
CA VAL A 169 16.48 1.75 8.43
C VAL A 169 16.22 0.99 9.72
N LEU A 170 16.79 -0.21 9.87
CA LEU A 170 16.63 -1.04 11.07
C LEU A 170 17.14 -0.34 12.34
N ALA A 171 18.19 0.46 12.23
CA ALA A 171 18.70 1.27 13.33
C ALA A 171 17.74 2.41 13.75
N ASN A 172 16.92 2.92 12.83
CA ASN A 172 16.18 4.17 13.01
C ASN A 172 14.65 4.01 13.17
N VAL A 173 14.11 2.82 12.90
CA VAL A 173 12.67 2.53 13.06
C VAL A 173 12.43 1.59 14.24
N ASP A 174 11.24 1.63 14.83
CA ASP A 174 10.85 0.71 15.91
C ASP A 174 10.01 -0.46 15.41
N VAL A 175 9.27 -0.22 14.34
CA VAL A 175 8.28 -1.15 13.80
C VAL A 175 8.42 -1.18 12.28
N LEU A 176 8.40 -2.39 11.73
CA LEU A 176 8.22 -2.65 10.31
C LEU A 176 6.94 -3.45 10.10
N TYR A 177 6.37 -3.35 8.91
CA TYR A 177 5.16 -4.03 8.50
C TYR A 177 5.42 -4.88 7.27
N VAL A 178 5.27 -6.19 7.38
CA VAL A 178 5.47 -7.14 6.29
C VAL A 178 4.12 -7.45 5.66
N CYS A 179 3.94 -7.16 4.37
CA CYS A 179 2.73 -7.52 3.65
C CYS A 179 2.57 -9.04 3.59
N SER A 180 1.45 -9.56 4.09
CA SER A 180 1.18 -11.00 4.10
C SER A 180 0.98 -11.57 2.69
N GLY A 181 0.58 -10.74 1.72
CA GLY A 181 0.29 -11.18 0.35
C GLY A 181 1.49 -11.18 -0.60
N CYS A 182 2.50 -10.33 -0.39
CA CYS A 182 3.68 -10.26 -1.28
C CYS A 182 5.03 -10.24 -0.58
N GLY A 183 5.07 -10.25 0.77
CA GLY A 183 6.31 -10.24 1.55
C GLY A 183 7.04 -8.90 1.61
N LYS A 184 6.55 -7.85 0.95
CA LYS A 184 7.15 -6.51 0.98
C LYS A 184 7.10 -5.92 2.40
N CYS A 185 8.24 -5.44 2.89
CA CYS A 185 8.40 -4.70 4.15
C CYS A 185 8.17 -3.18 3.99
N TYR A 186 7.42 -2.59 4.90
CA TYR A 186 7.14 -1.16 5.01
C TYR A 186 7.54 -0.64 6.39
N TRP A 187 7.72 0.67 6.52
CA TRP A 187 8.00 1.33 7.80
C TRP A 187 7.58 2.79 7.72
N ASP A 188 7.29 3.37 8.88
CA ASP A 188 6.91 4.78 9.01
C ASP A 188 8.19 5.63 9.10
N GLY A 189 8.62 6.14 7.94
CA GLY A 189 9.76 7.05 7.81
C GLY A 189 9.34 8.45 7.36
N SER A 190 10.31 9.32 7.08
CA SER A 190 10.07 10.70 6.62
C SER A 190 9.22 10.81 5.35
N HIS A 191 9.10 9.74 4.56
CA HIS A 191 8.20 9.70 3.41
C HIS A 191 6.72 9.77 3.81
N LEU A 192 6.34 9.18 4.96
CA LEU A 192 5.02 9.36 5.53
C LEU A 192 4.83 10.83 5.92
N ASP A 193 5.77 11.40 6.65
CA ASP A 193 5.71 12.80 7.12
C ASP A 193 5.59 13.80 5.95
N ASN A 194 6.35 13.60 4.86
CA ASN A 194 6.28 14.45 3.68
C ASN A 194 4.97 14.29 2.87
N ILE A 195 4.37 13.10 2.89
CA ILE A 195 3.05 12.89 2.27
C ILE A 195 1.97 13.56 3.13
N LEU A 196 2.09 13.45 4.46
CA LEU A 196 1.19 14.09 5.44
C LEU A 196 1.26 15.62 5.41
N ALA A 197 2.45 16.21 5.37
CA ALA A 197 2.68 17.67 5.46
C ALA A 197 2.39 18.45 4.17
N GLY A 198 1.61 17.89 3.24
CA GLY A 198 1.34 18.51 1.93
C GLY A 198 -0.01 18.07 1.37
N LYS A 199 0.00 17.52 0.14
CA LYS A 199 -1.21 17.14 -0.64
C LYS A 199 -2.23 16.28 0.13
N LEU A 200 -1.83 15.58 1.19
CA LEU A 200 -2.76 14.76 1.96
C LEU A 200 -3.71 15.59 2.84
N GLU A 201 -3.32 16.76 3.35
CA GLU A 201 -4.26 17.64 4.07
C GLU A 201 -5.42 18.06 3.16
N ASP A 202 -5.12 18.45 1.92
CA ASP A 202 -6.13 18.76 0.91
C ASP A 202 -7.05 17.56 0.66
N LEU A 203 -6.49 16.35 0.56
CA LEU A 203 -7.28 15.12 0.36
C LEU A 203 -8.15 14.75 1.56
N LEU A 204 -7.69 14.98 2.79
CA LEU A 204 -8.44 14.70 4.03
C LEU A 204 -9.57 15.72 4.26
N THR A 205 -9.46 16.90 3.66
CA THR A 205 -10.49 17.94 3.75
C THR A 205 -11.52 17.88 2.62
N LEU A 206 -11.34 17.00 1.63
CA LEU A 206 -12.32 16.77 0.57
C LEU A 206 -13.67 16.33 1.16
N LYS A 207 -14.69 17.12 0.84
CA LYS A 207 -16.09 16.84 1.15
C LYS A 207 -16.89 16.94 -0.13
N TYR A 208 -17.87 16.06 -0.26
CA TYR A 208 -18.79 16.03 -1.38
C TYR A 208 -20.19 16.28 -0.87
N ASP A 209 -20.89 17.19 -1.53
CA ASP A 209 -22.30 17.48 -1.29
C ASP A 209 -23.22 16.33 -1.74
#